data_AF-W2TJ76-F1
#
_entry.id   AF-W2TJ76-F1
#
_cell.length_a   1.000
_cell.length_b   1.000
_cell.length_c   1.000
_cell.angle_alpha   90.00
_cell.angle_beta   90.00
_cell.angle_gamma   90.00
#
_symmetry.space_group_name_H-M   'P 1'
#
loop_
_entity.id
_entity.type
_entity.pdbx_description
1 polymer ?
#
loop_
_entity_poly.entity_id
_entity_poly.type
_entity_poly.pdbx_seq_one_letter_code
_entity_poly.pdbx_strand_id
1 'polypeptide(L)'
;MVKWFTRRVNVGHFIGQWIESQKKSTFDVTNPYNGELLCKTTNCDIHEAEKAVHAARKSFQKWSLETTPKQRGAILRKWFDIFVAKEAELARVLTLEQGKPLAEARGEIQYSAAFFDWYAGEARRIYGQTAEEAGMPPGVFNVITADQNRTAAISKYVCASTDVDVISFTGSTAVGKLLLAQSASTVKRVCLELGGSAPVLVFESADLDVTVKGAMAAKFRGSGQTCVAANRFFVHQKVRCASNRFISLGYKMLY
;
A
#
# COMPACT_ATOMS: atom_id res chain seq x y z
N MET A 1 28.13 -20.13 -2.09
CA MET A 1 26.76 -20.65 -2.27
C MET A 1 25.99 -20.56 -0.94
N VAL A 2 24.77 -20.02 -0.95
CA VAL A 2 23.94 -19.83 0.25
C VAL A 2 23.38 -21.19 0.70
N LYS A 3 24.19 -21.96 1.44
CA LYS A 3 23.97 -23.38 1.77
C LYS A 3 22.63 -23.68 2.46
N TRP A 4 22.02 -22.70 3.13
CA TRP A 4 20.72 -22.89 3.80
C TRP A 4 19.54 -22.85 2.82
N PHE A 5 19.64 -22.06 1.74
CA PHE A 5 18.59 -21.94 0.73
C PHE A 5 18.53 -23.21 -0.10
N THR A 6 19.66 -23.60 -0.71
CA THR A 6 19.72 -24.74 -1.66
C THR A 6 19.41 -26.10 -1.02
N ARG A 7 19.66 -26.29 0.28
CA ARG A 7 19.44 -27.60 0.94
C ARG A 7 17.99 -28.07 0.96
N ARG A 8 17.01 -27.16 1.02
CA ARG A 8 15.58 -27.55 1.14
C ARG A 8 14.84 -27.52 -0.20
N VAL A 9 15.17 -26.59 -1.10
CA VAL A 9 14.54 -26.49 -2.43
C VAL A 9 14.98 -27.60 -3.39
N ASN A 10 16.17 -28.19 -3.18
CA ASN A 10 16.68 -29.29 -3.99
C ASN A 10 15.85 -30.58 -3.92
N VAL A 11 15.08 -30.77 -2.83
CA VAL A 11 14.42 -32.05 -2.55
C VAL A 11 12.95 -31.92 -2.22
N GLY A 12 12.41 -30.70 -2.11
CA GLY A 12 11.01 -30.52 -1.77
C GLY A 12 10.43 -29.13 -2.02
N HIS A 13 9.13 -29.04 -1.79
CA HIS A 13 8.31 -27.85 -1.84
C HIS A 13 7.58 -27.67 -0.49
N PHE A 14 7.07 -26.47 -0.23
CA PHE A 14 6.45 -26.16 1.06
C PHE A 14 4.92 -26.08 0.96
N ILE A 15 4.21 -26.97 1.66
CA ILE A 15 2.75 -26.91 1.88
C ILE A 15 2.49 -27.13 3.37
N GLY A 16 2.59 -26.06 4.16
CA GLY A 16 2.54 -26.10 5.63
C GLY A 16 3.74 -26.78 6.30
N GLN A 17 4.46 -27.61 5.55
CA GLN A 17 5.70 -28.29 5.88
C GLN A 17 6.49 -28.56 4.59
N TRP A 18 7.78 -28.90 4.70
CA TRP A 18 8.59 -29.32 3.55
C TRP A 18 8.23 -30.76 3.16
N ILE A 19 7.92 -30.99 1.88
CA ILE A 19 7.46 -32.27 1.34
C ILE A 19 8.24 -32.58 0.05
N GLU A 20 8.66 -33.82 -0.14
CA GLU A 20 9.24 -34.26 -1.42
C GLU A 20 8.16 -34.30 -2.52
N SER A 21 8.49 -33.90 -3.75
CA SER A 21 7.57 -34.11 -4.89
C SER A 21 7.41 -35.60 -5.19
N GLN A 22 6.20 -36.02 -5.55
CA GLN A 22 5.92 -37.42 -5.84
C GLN A 22 6.71 -37.95 -7.03
N LYS A 23 6.86 -37.14 -8.09
CA LYS A 23 7.60 -37.52 -9.30
C LYS A 23 9.11 -37.33 -9.17
N LYS A 24 9.58 -36.64 -8.12
CA LYS A 24 10.99 -36.27 -7.89
C LYS A 24 11.63 -35.59 -9.11
N SER A 25 10.81 -34.96 -9.95
CA SER A 25 11.27 -34.20 -11.11
C SER A 25 11.94 -32.91 -10.63
N THR A 26 12.99 -32.49 -11.32
CA THR A 26 13.72 -31.26 -11.01
C THR A 26 14.05 -30.49 -12.29
N PHE A 27 14.30 -29.20 -12.16
CA PHE A 27 14.86 -28.37 -13.22
C PHE A 27 16.10 -27.63 -12.72
N ASP A 28 17.01 -27.34 -13.64
CA ASP A 28 18.28 -26.69 -13.33
C ASP A 28 18.09 -25.17 -13.24
N VAL A 29 18.59 -24.57 -12.15
CA VAL A 29 18.69 -23.12 -11.98
C VAL A 29 20.14 -22.73 -12.24
N THR A 30 20.37 -21.93 -13.29
CA THR A 30 21.71 -21.55 -13.73
C THR A 30 21.95 -20.06 -13.53
N ASN A 31 23.22 -19.69 -13.39
CA ASN A 31 23.64 -18.31 -13.35
C ASN A 31 23.66 -17.76 -14.79
N PRO A 32 22.85 -16.75 -15.13
CA PRO A 32 22.75 -16.25 -16.50
C PRO A 32 24.01 -15.55 -17.00
N TYR A 33 24.93 -15.15 -16.11
CA TYR A 33 26.19 -14.50 -16.50
C TYR A 33 27.22 -15.47 -17.10
N ASN A 34 27.34 -16.67 -16.54
CA ASN A 34 28.40 -17.64 -16.89
C ASN A 34 27.88 -19.05 -17.23
N GLY A 35 26.57 -19.30 -17.10
CA GLY A 35 25.95 -20.61 -17.32
C GLY A 35 26.18 -21.63 -16.21
N GLU A 36 26.81 -21.25 -15.09
CA GLU A 36 27.10 -22.14 -13.98
C GLU A 36 25.81 -22.66 -13.32
N LEU A 37 25.74 -23.96 -13.05
CA LEU A 37 24.62 -24.55 -12.31
C LEU A 37 24.65 -24.11 -10.84
N LEU A 38 23.63 -23.36 -10.41
CA LEU A 38 23.50 -22.90 -9.02
C LEU A 38 22.88 -23.96 -8.12
N CYS A 39 21.74 -24.52 -8.55
CA CYS A 39 21.04 -25.59 -7.86
C CYS A 39 20.02 -26.28 -8.78
N LYS A 40 19.40 -27.36 -8.30
CA LYS A 40 18.26 -27.98 -8.96
C LYS A 40 17.03 -27.74 -8.11
N THR A 41 15.93 -27.28 -8.68
CA THR A 41 14.69 -27.04 -7.92
C THR A 41 13.64 -28.07 -8.28
N THR A 42 12.81 -28.45 -7.31
CA THR A 42 11.68 -29.37 -7.53
C THR A 42 10.75 -28.84 -8.63
N ASN A 43 10.43 -29.68 -9.61
CA ASN A 43 9.52 -29.37 -10.72
C ASN A 43 8.14 -29.98 -10.43
N CYS A 44 7.32 -29.25 -9.69
CA CYS A 44 5.98 -29.68 -9.26
C CYS A 44 5.00 -29.79 -10.44
N ASP A 45 4.04 -30.72 -10.33
CA ASP A 45 2.94 -30.84 -11.29
C ASP A 45 1.60 -30.35 -10.70
N ILE A 46 0.52 -30.56 -11.48
CA ILE A 46 -0.83 -30.12 -11.10
C ILE A 46 -1.32 -30.73 -9.78
N HIS A 47 -0.88 -31.93 -9.42
CA HIS A 47 -1.31 -32.61 -8.22
C HIS A 47 -0.73 -31.98 -6.94
N GLU A 48 0.52 -31.50 -6.99
CA GLU A 48 1.07 -30.69 -5.89
C GLU A 48 0.34 -29.34 -5.75
N ALA A 49 -0.04 -28.71 -6.87
CA ALA A 49 -0.83 -27.48 -6.84
C ALA A 49 -2.23 -27.71 -6.22
N GLU A 50 -2.91 -28.80 -6.57
CA GLU A 50 -4.19 -29.21 -5.97
C GLU A 50 -4.04 -29.39 -4.45
N LYS A 51 -3.00 -30.07 -3.99
CA LYS A 51 -2.72 -30.24 -2.55
C LYS A 51 -2.52 -28.90 -1.84
N ALA A 52 -1.78 -27.98 -2.45
CA ALA A 52 -1.55 -26.65 -1.88
C ALA A 52 -2.86 -25.86 -1.74
N VAL A 53 -3.72 -25.89 -2.76
CA VAL A 53 -5.04 -25.24 -2.74
C VAL A 53 -5.94 -25.85 -1.66
N HIS A 54 -5.99 -27.17 -1.55
CA HIS A 54 -6.80 -27.84 -0.53
C HIS A 54 -6.29 -27.54 0.89
N ALA A 55 -4.97 -27.54 1.10
CA ALA A 55 -4.37 -27.17 2.37
C ALA A 55 -4.70 -25.72 2.74
N ALA A 56 -4.58 -24.79 1.79
CA ALA A 56 -4.95 -23.39 1.98
C ALA A 56 -6.43 -23.26 2.35
N ARG A 57 -7.33 -23.90 1.60
CA ARG A 57 -8.79 -23.86 1.86
C ARG A 57 -9.14 -24.43 3.23
N LYS A 58 -8.52 -25.55 3.61
CA LYS A 58 -8.71 -26.18 4.93
C LYS A 58 -8.22 -25.27 6.07
N SER A 59 -7.10 -24.56 5.86
CA SER A 59 -6.55 -23.64 6.86
C SER A 59 -7.30 -22.31 6.95
N PHE A 60 -8.04 -21.93 5.90
CA PHE A 60 -8.65 -20.61 5.78
C PHE A 60 -9.61 -20.31 6.92
N GLN A 61 -10.55 -21.21 7.24
CA GLN A 61 -11.54 -20.97 8.31
C GLN A 61 -10.86 -20.68 9.65
N LYS A 62 -9.90 -21.52 10.04
CA LYS A 62 -9.13 -21.33 11.27
C LYS A 62 -8.34 -20.03 11.25
N TRP A 63 -7.64 -19.73 10.15
CA TRP A 63 -6.89 -18.49 10.02
C TRP A 63 -7.79 -17.24 10.08
N SER A 64 -8.93 -17.26 9.39
CA SER A 64 -9.83 -16.11 9.31
C SER A 64 -10.61 -15.88 10.59
N LEU A 65 -11.04 -16.95 11.28
CA LEU A 65 -11.92 -16.88 12.45
C LEU A 65 -11.16 -16.91 13.78
N GLU A 66 -10.06 -17.67 13.88
CA GLU A 66 -9.37 -17.90 15.17
C GLU A 66 -8.10 -17.05 15.32
N THR A 67 -7.62 -16.40 14.25
CA THR A 67 -6.40 -15.57 14.33
C THR A 67 -6.76 -14.10 14.34
N THR A 68 -6.50 -13.42 15.45
CA THR A 68 -6.79 -12.00 15.60
C THR A 68 -5.96 -11.14 14.63
N PRO A 69 -6.45 -9.95 14.26
CA PRO A 69 -5.70 -9.05 13.39
C PRO A 69 -4.33 -8.64 13.96
N LYS A 70 -4.21 -8.55 15.30
CA LYS A 70 -2.92 -8.35 16.00
C LYS A 70 -1.94 -9.49 15.75
N GLN A 71 -2.39 -10.75 15.86
CA GLN A 71 -1.56 -11.93 15.59
C GLN A 71 -1.15 -12.01 14.11
N ARG A 72 -2.07 -11.73 13.19
CA ARG A 72 -1.76 -11.67 11.74
C ARG A 72 -0.69 -10.62 11.45
N GLY A 73 -0.85 -9.41 11.99
CA GLY A 73 0.15 -8.35 11.85
C GLY A 73 1.50 -8.72 12.48
N ALA A 74 1.51 -9.43 13.62
CA ALA A 74 2.75 -9.91 14.23
C ALA A 74 3.50 -10.93 13.34
N ILE A 75 2.79 -11.77 12.60
CA ILE A 75 3.40 -12.72 11.66
C ILE A 75 4.04 -11.97 10.48
N LEU A 76 3.33 -11.01 9.89
CA LEU A 76 3.88 -10.18 8.82
C LEU A 76 5.09 -9.36 9.28
N ARG A 77 5.05 -8.83 10.51
CA ARG A 77 6.19 -8.12 11.08
C ARG A 77 7.42 -9.03 11.25
N LYS A 78 7.22 -10.27 11.70
CA LYS A 78 8.32 -11.25 11.75
C LYS A 78 8.92 -11.53 10.38
N TRP A 79 8.12 -11.53 9.32
CA TRP A 79 8.63 -11.69 7.95
C TRP A 79 9.50 -10.50 7.54
N PHE A 80 9.06 -9.27 7.83
CA PHE A 80 9.90 -8.08 7.65
C PHE A 80 11.24 -8.22 8.37
N ASP A 81 11.22 -8.57 9.66
CA ASP A 81 12.44 -8.66 10.47
C ASP A 81 13.42 -9.72 9.89
N ILE A 82 12.90 -10.85 9.40
CA ILE A 82 13.70 -11.89 8.72
C ILE A 82 14.27 -11.37 7.40
N PHE A 83 13.47 -10.69 6.57
CA PHE A 83 13.92 -10.14 5.29
C PHE A 83 15.06 -9.14 5.47
N VAL A 84 14.92 -8.23 6.43
CA VAL A 84 15.96 -7.24 6.75
C VAL A 84 17.21 -7.93 7.29
N ALA A 85 17.07 -8.86 8.23
CA ALA A 85 18.20 -9.60 8.79
C ALA A 85 18.95 -10.44 7.73
N LYS A 86 18.26 -10.86 6.68
CA LYS A 86 18.80 -11.70 5.59
C LYS A 86 19.06 -10.95 4.29
N GLU A 87 18.96 -9.62 4.29
CA GLU A 87 19.01 -8.79 3.07
C GLU A 87 20.22 -9.12 2.19
N ALA A 88 21.42 -9.10 2.76
CA ALA A 88 22.66 -9.34 2.02
C ALA A 88 22.74 -10.77 1.43
N GLU A 89 22.17 -11.77 2.11
CA GLU A 89 22.12 -13.14 1.62
C GLU A 89 21.11 -13.29 0.49
N LEU A 90 19.91 -12.74 0.67
CA LEU A 90 18.82 -12.76 -0.32
C LEU A 90 19.20 -11.99 -1.60
N ALA A 91 19.82 -10.81 -1.45
CA ALA A 91 20.28 -10.02 -2.58
C ALA A 91 21.37 -10.74 -3.40
N ARG A 92 22.24 -11.51 -2.74
CA ARG A 92 23.22 -12.36 -3.44
C ARG A 92 22.55 -13.50 -4.20
N VAL A 93 21.54 -14.15 -3.62
CA VAL A 93 20.76 -15.19 -4.33
C VAL A 93 20.11 -14.60 -5.56
N LEU A 94 19.40 -13.48 -5.40
CA LEU A 94 18.70 -12.79 -6.48
C LEU A 94 19.67 -12.33 -7.59
N THR A 95 20.86 -11.85 -7.23
CA THR A 95 21.93 -11.48 -8.18
C THR A 95 22.40 -12.70 -8.96
N LEU A 96 22.68 -13.82 -8.29
CA LEU A 96 23.17 -15.04 -8.93
C LEU A 96 22.11 -15.65 -9.86
N GLU A 97 20.86 -15.67 -9.43
CA GLU A 97 19.75 -16.29 -10.17
C GLU A 97 19.28 -15.43 -11.36
N GLN A 98 19.21 -14.10 -11.20
CA GLN A 98 18.65 -13.21 -12.23
C GLN A 98 19.70 -12.40 -12.99
N GLY A 99 20.96 -12.38 -12.54
CA GLY A 99 22.05 -11.62 -13.17
C GLY A 99 22.03 -10.12 -12.90
N LYS A 100 21.10 -9.61 -12.08
CA LYS A 100 21.01 -8.17 -11.79
C LYS A 100 22.13 -7.69 -10.87
N PRO A 101 22.58 -6.43 -10.97
CA PRO A 101 23.60 -5.89 -10.07
C PRO A 101 23.19 -6.00 -8.60
N LEU A 102 24.16 -6.28 -7.72
CA LEU A 102 23.90 -6.48 -6.28
C LEU A 102 23.19 -5.29 -5.61
N ALA A 103 23.48 -4.07 -6.05
CA ALA A 103 22.83 -2.86 -5.53
C ALA A 103 21.32 -2.83 -5.84
N GLU A 104 20.95 -3.25 -7.05
CA GLU A 104 19.54 -3.34 -7.48
C GLU A 104 18.83 -4.45 -6.71
N ALA A 105 19.47 -5.62 -6.57
CA ALA A 105 18.94 -6.73 -5.79
C ALA A 105 18.67 -6.35 -4.33
N ARG A 106 19.55 -5.57 -3.70
CA ARG A 106 19.33 -5.04 -2.34
C ARG A 106 18.10 -4.12 -2.27
N GLY A 107 17.97 -3.21 -3.23
CA GLY A 107 16.81 -2.32 -3.32
C GLY A 107 15.49 -3.10 -3.42
N GLU A 108 15.47 -4.17 -4.23
CA GLU A 108 14.29 -5.02 -4.38
C GLU A 108 13.93 -5.79 -3.10
N ILE A 109 14.93 -6.33 -2.37
CA ILE A 109 14.68 -7.01 -1.09
C ILE A 109 14.14 -6.03 -0.04
N GLN A 110 14.71 -4.82 0.05
CA GLN A 110 14.23 -3.79 0.97
C GLN A 110 12.83 -3.31 0.62
N TYR A 111 12.56 -3.09 -0.67
CA TYR A 111 11.23 -2.72 -1.16
C TYR A 111 10.20 -3.82 -0.88
N SER A 112 10.54 -5.09 -1.13
CA SER A 112 9.70 -6.24 -0.81
C SER A 112 9.43 -6.35 0.69
N ALA A 113 10.46 -6.12 1.53
CA ALA A 113 10.32 -6.12 2.97
C ALA A 113 9.31 -5.05 3.43
N ALA A 114 9.39 -3.83 2.88
CA ALA A 114 8.52 -2.72 3.26
C ALA A 114 7.02 -3.04 3.13
N PHE A 115 6.62 -3.90 2.18
CA PHE A 115 5.22 -4.36 2.11
C PHE A 115 4.80 -5.15 3.35
N PHE A 116 5.65 -6.04 3.87
CA PHE A 116 5.34 -6.80 5.08
C PHE A 116 5.17 -5.88 6.29
N ASP A 117 6.00 -4.84 6.41
CA ASP A 117 5.85 -3.87 7.50
C ASP A 117 4.56 -3.04 7.36
N TRP A 118 4.31 -2.52 6.15
CA TRP A 118 3.09 -1.77 5.86
C TRP A 118 1.83 -2.59 6.19
N TYR A 119 1.71 -3.80 5.64
CA TYR A 119 0.54 -4.65 5.86
C TYR A 119 0.45 -5.21 7.29
N ALA A 120 1.57 -5.34 8.01
CA ALA A 120 1.53 -5.64 9.43
C ALA A 120 0.79 -4.55 10.24
N GLY A 121 0.98 -3.28 9.85
CA GLY A 121 0.24 -2.14 10.39
C GLY A 121 -1.22 -2.17 9.98
N GLU A 122 -1.51 -2.39 8.70
CA GLU A 122 -2.88 -2.41 8.17
C GLU A 122 -3.72 -3.55 8.74
N ALA A 123 -3.10 -4.69 9.06
CA ALA A 123 -3.79 -5.79 9.70
C ALA A 123 -4.52 -5.36 10.99
N ARG A 124 -4.01 -4.36 11.73
CA ARG A 124 -4.62 -3.86 12.98
C ARG A 124 -5.64 -2.74 12.79
N ARG A 125 -5.82 -2.28 11.56
CA ARG A 125 -6.59 -1.07 11.20
C ARG A 125 -7.87 -1.39 10.44
N ILE A 126 -8.41 -2.60 10.56
CA ILE A 126 -9.70 -2.96 9.93
C ILE A 126 -10.83 -2.45 10.83
N TYR A 127 -11.04 -1.13 10.79
CA TYR A 127 -11.74 -0.37 11.84
C TYR A 127 -13.17 -0.83 12.17
N GLY A 128 -13.93 -1.38 11.22
CA GLY A 128 -15.34 -1.74 11.45
C GLY A 128 -15.57 -3.13 12.06
N GLN A 129 -14.95 -4.18 11.51
CA GLN A 129 -15.22 -5.57 11.90
C GLN A 129 -14.36 -6.04 13.08
N THR A 130 -13.20 -5.40 13.29
CA THR A 130 -12.24 -5.86 14.30
C THR A 130 -12.33 -5.14 15.62
N ALA A 131 -13.18 -4.11 15.76
CA ALA A 131 -13.32 -3.36 17.01
C ALA A 131 -13.87 -4.25 18.14
N GLU A 132 -14.89 -5.07 17.83
CA GLU A 132 -15.44 -6.05 18.78
C GLU A 132 -14.42 -7.17 19.08
N GLU A 133 -13.80 -7.75 18.06
CA GLU A 133 -12.74 -8.77 18.22
C GLU A 133 -11.51 -8.24 18.97
N ALA A 134 -11.22 -6.94 18.89
CA ALA A 134 -10.14 -6.28 19.61
C ALA A 134 -10.48 -6.01 21.08
N GLY A 135 -11.69 -6.36 21.52
CA GLY A 135 -12.16 -6.16 22.90
C GLY A 135 -12.46 -4.69 23.21
N MET A 136 -12.80 -3.88 22.21
CA MET A 136 -13.24 -2.51 22.46
C MET A 136 -14.52 -2.53 23.31
N PRO A 137 -14.58 -1.78 24.44
CA PRO A 137 -15.80 -1.72 25.23
C PRO A 137 -16.99 -1.23 24.38
N PRO A 138 -18.19 -1.82 24.53
CA PRO A 138 -19.38 -1.40 23.78
C PRO A 138 -19.61 0.11 23.90
N GLY A 139 -19.88 0.76 22.77
CA GLY A 139 -20.17 2.20 22.70
C GLY A 139 -18.94 3.11 22.59
N VAL A 140 -17.71 2.63 22.79
CA VAL A 140 -16.49 3.46 22.62
C VAL A 140 -16.23 3.76 21.15
N PHE A 141 -16.54 2.83 20.25
CA PHE A 141 -16.40 2.99 18.81
C PHE A 141 -17.70 2.61 18.12
N ASN A 142 -18.27 3.54 17.36
CA ASN A 142 -19.54 3.37 16.69
C ASN A 142 -19.38 3.74 15.21
N VAL A 143 -19.88 2.89 14.31
CA VAL A 143 -19.88 3.15 12.86
C VAL A 143 -21.31 3.25 12.39
N ILE A 144 -21.66 4.39 11.79
CA ILE A 144 -22.97 4.62 11.18
C ILE A 144 -22.76 4.73 9.67
N THR A 145 -23.40 3.83 8.92
CA THR A 145 -23.40 3.88 7.45
C THR A 145 -24.71 4.47 6.95
N ALA A 146 -24.64 5.31 5.94
CA ALA A 146 -25.81 5.99 5.38
C ALA A 146 -25.65 6.21 3.87
N ASP A 147 -26.77 6.22 3.17
CA ASP A 147 -26.83 6.64 1.77
C ASP A 147 -26.88 8.17 1.64
N GLN A 148 -26.85 8.67 0.39
CA GLN A 148 -26.89 10.11 0.11
C GLN A 148 -28.17 10.79 0.61
N ASN A 149 -29.30 10.06 0.67
CA ASN A 149 -30.58 10.62 1.09
C ASN A 149 -30.66 10.81 2.60
N ARG A 150 -29.98 9.96 3.38
CA ARG A 150 -30.00 9.99 4.86
C ARG A 150 -28.82 10.73 5.49
N THR A 151 -27.70 10.83 4.78
CA THR A 151 -26.45 11.43 5.30
C THR A 151 -26.65 12.85 5.82
N ALA A 152 -27.44 13.68 5.12
CA ALA A 152 -27.68 15.07 5.52
C ALA A 152 -28.44 15.18 6.85
N ALA A 153 -29.46 14.34 7.05
CA ALA A 153 -30.26 14.34 8.28
C ALA A 153 -29.43 13.85 9.48
N ILE A 154 -28.64 12.78 9.29
CA ILE A 154 -27.74 12.24 10.33
C ILE A 154 -26.69 13.29 10.71
N SER A 155 -26.03 13.89 9.73
CA SER A 155 -24.99 14.90 9.98
C SER A 155 -25.53 16.09 10.75
N LYS A 156 -26.75 16.55 10.42
CA LYS A 156 -27.42 17.63 11.14
C LYS A 156 -27.70 17.28 12.60
N TYR A 157 -28.15 16.06 12.88
CA TYR A 157 -28.35 15.58 14.26
C TYR A 157 -27.03 15.53 15.03
N VAL A 158 -25.98 14.92 14.45
CA VAL A 158 -24.65 14.85 15.05
C VAL A 158 -24.08 16.24 15.34
N CYS A 159 -24.25 17.20 14.42
CA CYS A 159 -23.80 18.58 14.61
C CYS A 159 -24.63 19.35 15.65
N ALA A 160 -25.90 19.02 15.88
CA ALA A 160 -26.74 19.70 16.86
C ALA A 160 -26.68 19.07 18.26
N SER A 161 -26.25 17.82 18.37
CA SER A 161 -26.17 17.11 19.66
C SER A 161 -25.16 17.78 20.61
N THR A 162 -25.55 17.90 21.88
CA THR A 162 -24.68 18.34 22.98
C THR A 162 -23.79 17.21 23.52
N ASP A 163 -24.05 15.96 23.12
CA ASP A 163 -23.28 14.78 23.55
C ASP A 163 -22.03 14.55 22.68
N VAL A 164 -21.79 15.42 21.69
CA VAL A 164 -20.65 15.35 20.77
C VAL A 164 -19.78 16.59 20.97
N ASP A 165 -18.55 16.40 21.45
CA ASP A 165 -17.65 17.53 21.76
C ASP A 165 -16.84 18.04 20.56
N VAL A 166 -16.57 17.15 19.59
CA VAL A 166 -15.67 17.42 18.46
C VAL A 166 -16.20 16.81 17.17
N ILE A 167 -16.18 17.59 16.10
CA ILE A 167 -16.43 17.13 14.73
C ILE A 167 -15.11 17.16 13.96
N SER A 168 -14.77 16.06 13.31
CA SER A 168 -13.73 16.00 12.30
C SER A 168 -14.36 15.63 10.96
N PHE A 169 -14.09 16.42 9.93
CA PHE A 169 -14.65 16.19 8.60
C PHE A 169 -13.59 16.36 7.51
N THR A 170 -13.57 15.40 6.59
CA THR A 170 -12.78 15.46 5.36
C THR A 170 -13.70 15.39 4.16
N GLY A 171 -13.67 16.41 3.29
CA GLY A 171 -14.55 16.45 2.13
C GLY A 171 -14.59 17.79 1.42
N SER A 172 -15.75 18.13 0.84
CA SER A 172 -15.87 19.36 0.06
C SER A 172 -15.99 20.60 0.95
N THR A 173 -15.48 21.73 0.48
CA THR A 173 -15.60 23.02 1.19
C THR A 173 -17.05 23.44 1.40
N ALA A 174 -17.94 23.12 0.45
CA ALA A 174 -19.36 23.41 0.57
C ALA A 174 -19.99 22.69 1.78
N VAL A 175 -19.70 21.40 1.95
CA VAL A 175 -20.19 20.63 3.09
C VAL A 175 -19.52 21.07 4.39
N GLY A 176 -18.20 21.33 4.36
CA GLY A 176 -17.48 21.84 5.54
C GLY A 176 -18.09 23.12 6.11
N LYS A 177 -18.50 24.07 5.26
CA LYS A 177 -19.20 25.28 5.68
C LYS A 177 -20.55 24.98 6.35
N LEU A 178 -21.31 24.02 5.82
CA LEU A 178 -22.60 23.61 6.41
C LEU A 178 -22.39 22.98 7.80
N LEU A 179 -21.42 22.07 7.93
CA LEU A 179 -21.12 21.40 9.20
C LEU A 179 -20.62 22.40 10.26
N LEU A 180 -19.78 23.35 9.86
CA LEU A 180 -19.32 24.41 10.75
C LEU A 180 -20.48 25.27 11.27
N ALA A 181 -21.39 25.70 10.38
CA ALA A 181 -22.56 26.48 10.77
C ALA A 181 -23.51 25.68 11.67
N GLN A 182 -23.76 24.41 11.36
CA GLN A 182 -24.63 23.54 12.16
C GLN A 182 -24.04 23.22 13.54
N SER A 183 -22.72 23.14 13.65
CA SER A 183 -22.01 22.85 14.90
C SER A 183 -21.88 24.07 15.82
N ALA A 184 -22.08 25.28 15.30
CA ALA A 184 -21.95 26.52 16.07
C ALA A 184 -22.95 26.63 17.22
N SER A 185 -24.13 26.00 17.12
CA SER A 185 -25.18 26.05 18.15
C SER A 185 -24.77 25.48 19.50
N THR A 186 -23.76 24.59 19.53
CA THR A 186 -23.22 24.03 20.78
C THR A 186 -21.77 24.42 21.03
N VAL A 187 -21.22 25.35 20.22
CA VAL A 187 -19.83 25.85 20.35
C VAL A 187 -18.78 24.71 20.35
N LYS A 188 -19.06 23.60 19.65
CA LYS A 188 -18.14 22.44 19.62
C LYS A 188 -16.94 22.68 18.69
N ARG A 189 -15.84 21.98 18.95
CA ARG A 189 -14.63 22.08 18.11
C ARG A 189 -14.89 21.41 16.76
N VAL A 190 -14.55 22.09 15.67
CA VAL A 190 -14.67 21.55 14.31
C VAL A 190 -13.32 21.58 13.61
N CYS A 191 -12.83 20.42 13.20
CA CYS A 191 -11.61 20.24 12.39
C CYS A 191 -12.02 19.90 10.95
N LEU A 192 -11.61 20.72 9.99
CA LEU A 192 -12.03 20.60 8.59
C LEU A 192 -10.84 20.44 7.65
N GLU A 193 -10.74 19.27 7.03
CA GLU A 193 -9.80 19.00 5.94
C GLU A 193 -10.56 19.05 4.60
N LEU A 194 -10.51 20.20 3.94
CA LEU A 194 -11.38 20.49 2.79
C LEU A 194 -10.63 20.38 1.46
N GLY A 195 -11.38 20.36 0.36
CA GLY A 195 -10.81 20.34 -0.98
C GLY A 195 -9.80 21.48 -1.23
N GLY A 196 -8.81 21.21 -2.09
CA GLY A 196 -7.74 22.13 -2.43
C GLY A 196 -7.57 22.33 -3.93
N SER A 197 -6.95 23.43 -4.30
CA SER A 197 -6.48 23.69 -5.67
C SER A 197 -4.97 23.94 -5.61
N ALA A 198 -4.20 22.90 -5.32
CA ALA A 198 -2.78 23.02 -5.03
C ALA A 198 -2.01 23.56 -6.25
N PRO A 199 -1.24 24.65 -6.10
CA PRO A 199 -0.43 25.20 -7.17
C PRO A 199 0.91 24.46 -7.32
N VAL A 200 1.40 24.38 -8.54
CA VAL A 200 2.78 24.02 -8.89
C VAL A 200 3.43 25.24 -9.52
N LEU A 201 4.57 25.64 -8.98
CA LEU A 201 5.36 26.79 -9.43
C LEU A 201 6.64 26.28 -10.11
N VAL A 202 6.86 26.65 -11.36
CA VAL A 202 8.03 26.25 -12.16
C VAL A 202 8.83 27.50 -12.53
N PHE A 203 10.00 27.65 -11.90
CA PHE A 203 10.91 28.77 -12.12
C PHE A 203 11.84 28.54 -13.32
N GLU A 204 12.53 29.60 -13.78
CA GLU A 204 13.49 29.53 -14.89
C GLU A 204 14.60 28.50 -14.65
N SER A 205 15.05 28.36 -13.40
CA SER A 205 16.12 27.44 -13.00
C SER A 205 15.65 26.00 -12.75
N ALA A 206 14.38 25.68 -12.99
CA ALA A 206 13.84 24.37 -12.68
C ALA A 206 14.33 23.31 -13.68
N ASP A 207 14.71 22.15 -13.17
CA ASP A 207 14.95 20.95 -13.99
C ASP A 207 13.61 20.47 -14.56
N LEU A 208 13.48 20.51 -15.89
CA LEU A 208 12.21 20.24 -16.56
C LEU A 208 11.85 18.76 -16.56
N ASP A 209 12.81 17.85 -16.61
CA ASP A 209 12.51 16.42 -16.63
C ASP A 209 12.03 15.96 -15.25
N VAL A 210 12.66 16.46 -14.17
CA VAL A 210 12.18 16.25 -12.81
C VAL A 210 10.81 16.90 -12.60
N THR A 211 10.63 18.14 -13.07
CA THR A 211 9.39 18.90 -12.90
C THR A 211 8.22 18.22 -13.58
N VAL A 212 8.37 17.80 -14.85
CA VAL A 212 7.30 17.15 -15.60
C VAL A 212 6.91 15.83 -14.94
N LYS A 213 7.89 15.00 -14.55
CA LYS A 213 7.62 13.72 -13.88
C LYS A 213 6.88 13.92 -12.55
N GLY A 214 7.32 14.87 -11.73
CA GLY A 214 6.69 15.21 -10.46
C GLY A 214 5.27 15.79 -10.64
N ALA A 215 5.09 16.70 -11.59
CA ALA A 215 3.81 17.29 -11.95
C ALA A 215 2.78 16.23 -12.39
N MET A 216 3.18 15.32 -13.27
CA MET A 216 2.33 14.23 -13.75
C MET A 216 1.91 13.31 -12.59
N ALA A 217 2.88 12.92 -11.74
CA ALA A 217 2.58 12.09 -10.57
C ALA A 217 1.62 12.80 -9.59
N ALA A 218 1.85 14.08 -9.30
CA ALA A 218 1.04 14.85 -8.36
C ALA A 218 -0.38 15.16 -8.91
N LYS A 219 -0.53 15.32 -10.23
CA LYS A 219 -1.83 15.59 -10.86
C LYS A 219 -2.67 14.33 -11.00
N PHE A 220 -2.08 13.22 -11.44
CA PHE A 220 -2.82 12.05 -11.90
C PHE A 220 -2.87 10.90 -10.90
N ARG A 221 -2.16 11.00 -9.76
CA ARG A 221 -2.33 10.05 -8.65
C ARG A 221 -3.81 9.99 -8.23
N GLY A 222 -4.34 8.78 -8.09
CA GLY A 222 -5.75 8.56 -7.75
C GLY A 222 -6.73 9.14 -8.78
N SER A 223 -6.33 9.20 -10.06
CA SER A 223 -7.06 9.87 -11.14
C SER A 223 -7.32 11.36 -10.88
N GLY A 224 -6.47 12.00 -10.08
CA GLY A 224 -6.62 13.40 -9.66
C GLY A 224 -7.67 13.65 -8.58
N GLN A 225 -8.27 12.59 -8.02
CA GLN A 225 -9.24 12.68 -6.92
C GLN A 225 -8.52 12.69 -5.57
N THR A 226 -7.65 13.68 -5.37
CA THR A 226 -6.89 13.85 -4.12
C THR A 226 -6.92 15.32 -3.72
N CYS A 227 -7.10 15.63 -2.44
CA CYS A 227 -7.18 17.01 -1.93
C CYS A 227 -5.92 17.84 -2.23
N VAL A 228 -4.77 17.19 -2.35
CA VAL A 228 -3.46 17.80 -2.67
C VAL A 228 -3.07 17.70 -4.15
N ALA A 229 -4.01 17.32 -5.04
CA ALA A 229 -3.71 17.20 -6.46
C ALA A 229 -3.26 18.55 -7.07
N ALA A 230 -2.21 18.49 -7.89
CA ALA A 230 -1.65 19.64 -8.59
C ALA A 230 -2.62 20.15 -9.66
N ASN A 231 -3.47 21.12 -9.32
CA ASN A 231 -4.57 21.58 -10.17
C ASN A 231 -4.28 22.87 -10.92
N ARG A 232 -3.24 23.61 -10.52
CA ARG A 232 -2.84 24.88 -11.15
C ARG A 232 -1.33 24.87 -11.39
N PHE A 233 -0.92 25.14 -12.61
CA PHE A 233 0.50 25.20 -12.99
C PHE A 233 0.86 26.63 -13.37
N PHE A 234 1.81 27.21 -12.66
CA PHE A 234 2.37 28.52 -12.92
C PHE A 234 3.81 28.33 -13.39
N VAL A 235 4.05 28.58 -14.68
CA VAL A 235 5.34 28.31 -15.33
C VAL A 235 5.97 29.61 -15.81
N HIS A 236 7.24 29.82 -15.47
CA HIS A 236 7.98 30.99 -15.88
C HIS A 236 8.00 31.16 -17.40
N GLN A 237 7.80 32.39 -17.89
CA GLN A 237 7.56 32.67 -19.31
C GLN A 237 8.68 32.14 -20.23
N LYS A 238 9.95 32.27 -19.82
CA LYS A 238 11.09 31.77 -20.60
C LYS A 238 11.12 30.25 -20.74
N VAL A 239 10.65 29.51 -19.73
CA VAL A 239 10.53 28.04 -19.78
C VAL A 239 9.39 27.63 -20.71
N ARG A 240 8.29 28.38 -20.68
CA ARG A 240 7.13 28.15 -21.55
C ARG A 240 7.48 28.31 -23.03
N CYS A 241 8.24 29.33 -23.41
CA CYS A 241 8.65 29.57 -24.80
C CYS A 241 9.62 28.53 -25.33
N ALA A 242 10.41 27.89 -24.46
CA ALA A 242 11.38 26.88 -24.85
C ALA A 242 10.80 25.45 -24.95
N SER A 243 9.58 25.21 -24.46
CA SER A 243 9.06 23.84 -24.29
C SER A 243 7.62 23.68 -24.78
N ASN A 244 7.45 22.99 -25.91
CA ASN A 244 6.15 22.50 -26.38
C ASN A 244 5.53 21.42 -25.46
N ARG A 245 6.28 20.90 -24.46
CA ARG A 245 5.85 19.79 -23.60
C ARG A 245 4.79 20.16 -22.56
N PHE A 246 4.65 21.44 -22.21
CA PHE A 246 3.63 21.88 -21.24
C PHE A 246 2.29 22.28 -21.90
N ILE A 247 2.29 22.58 -23.21
CA ILE A 247 1.13 23.13 -23.93
C ILE A 247 0.01 22.07 -24.11
N SER A 248 0.33 20.78 -24.06
CA SER A 248 -0.67 19.70 -24.19
C SER A 248 -1.52 19.46 -22.93
N LEU A 249 -1.30 20.20 -21.83
CA LEU A 249 -2.01 19.99 -20.55
C LEU A 249 -3.25 20.88 -20.35
N GLY A 250 -3.58 21.79 -21.28
CA GLY A 250 -4.91 22.43 -21.33
C GLY A 250 -5.29 23.38 -20.20
N TYR A 251 -4.36 24.16 -19.62
CA TYR A 251 -4.67 25.09 -18.52
C TYR A 251 -4.61 26.58 -18.90
N LYS A 252 -5.55 27.35 -18.33
CA LYS A 252 -5.83 28.78 -18.61
C LYS A 252 -4.84 29.72 -17.88
N MET A 253 -4.44 30.79 -18.58
CA MET A 253 -3.54 31.85 -18.11
C MET A 253 -4.14 32.72 -17.01
N LEU A 254 -3.32 33.09 -16.02
CA LEU A 254 -3.47 34.36 -15.30
C LEU A 254 -2.27 35.23 -15.68
N TYR A 255 -2.56 36.45 -16.10
CA TYR A 255 -1.61 37.49 -16.49
C TYR A 255 -0.78 37.94 -15.30
#